data_AF-A0A382GW48-F1
#
_entry.id   AF-A0A382GW48-F1
#
_cell.length_a   1.000
_cell.length_b   1.000
_cell.length_c   1.000
_cell.angle_alpha   90.00
_cell.angle_beta   90.00
_cell.angle_gamma   90.00
#
_symmetry.space_group_name_H-M   'P 1'
#
loop_
_entity.id
_entity.type
_entity.pdbx_description
1 polymer ?
#
loop_
_entity_poly.entity_id
_entity_poly.type
_entity_poly.pdbx_seq_one_letter_code
_entity_poly.pdbx_strand_id
1 'polypeptide(L)'
;MHVEDRSSRHHAKYVSGDNVAHRCLMTYLDMFSNMSPNWYIQNVYDSCSRKGYEVSMLTIAKLFILYRPNWKGKFVLQEGSKFTLIE
;
A
#
# COMPACT_ATOMS: atom_id res chain seq x y z
N MET A 1 22.62 24.90 1.83
CA MET A 1 22.10 23.53 1.62
C MET A 1 21.50 23.06 2.93
N HIS A 2 20.18 22.92 2.99
CA HIS A 2 19.50 22.39 4.17
C HIS A 2 19.78 20.89 4.23
N VAL A 3 20.60 20.46 5.18
CA VAL A 3 20.77 19.03 5.49
C VAL A 3 19.55 18.68 6.33
N GLU A 4 18.56 18.03 5.72
CA GLU A 4 17.43 17.49 6.47
C GLU A 4 17.96 16.44 7.44
N ASP A 5 17.97 16.82 8.72
CA ASP A 5 18.26 15.94 9.83
C ASP A 5 17.21 14.83 9.89
N ARG A 6 17.59 13.62 9.46
CA ARG A 6 16.74 12.41 9.52
C ARG A 6 16.64 11.81 10.93
N SER A 7 17.08 12.53 11.97
CA SER A 7 17.17 12.05 13.35
C SER A 7 15.81 11.89 14.06
N SER A 8 14.74 12.54 13.58
CA SER A 8 13.45 12.58 14.33
C SER A 8 12.51 11.39 14.11
N ARG A 9 12.96 10.25 13.56
CA ARG A 9 12.11 9.04 13.42
C ARG A 9 12.16 8.17 14.66
N HIS A 10 11.76 8.72 15.82
CA HIS A 10 11.86 8.06 17.13
C HIS A 10 10.98 6.80 17.32
N HIS A 11 10.07 6.46 16.38
CA HIS A 11 9.20 5.28 16.46
C HIS A 11 9.24 4.33 15.25
N ALA A 12 10.07 4.60 14.23
CA ALA A 12 10.09 3.81 13.00
C ALA A 12 10.74 2.42 13.14
N LYS A 13 11.35 2.10 14.29
CA LYS A 13 12.12 0.85 14.50
C LYS A 13 11.28 -0.35 14.94
N TYR A 14 9.99 -0.18 15.25
CA TYR A 14 9.15 -1.26 15.80
C TYR A 14 8.01 -1.72 14.89
N VAL A 15 7.84 -1.12 13.71
CA VAL A 15 6.72 -1.41 12.81
C VAL A 15 7.26 -1.70 11.41
N SER A 16 6.98 -2.89 10.88
CA SER A 16 7.35 -3.26 9.51
C SER A 16 6.52 -2.51 8.47
N GLY A 17 7.06 -2.34 7.27
CA GLY A 17 6.32 -1.77 6.14
C GLY A 17 5.00 -2.51 5.88
N ASP A 18 4.99 -3.83 6.01
CA ASP A 18 3.79 -4.65 5.85
C ASP A 18 2.70 -4.33 6.88
N ASN A 19 3.09 -4.08 8.14
CA ASN A 19 2.14 -3.69 9.19
C ASN A 19 1.56 -2.28 8.90
N VAL A 20 2.38 -1.36 8.41
CA VAL A 20 1.90 -0.02 7.99
C VAL A 20 0.95 -0.11 6.80
N ALA A 21 1.29 -0.93 5.79
CA ALA A 21 0.46 -1.15 4.61
C ALA A 21 -0.88 -1.78 5.00
N HIS A 22 -0.87 -2.77 5.89
CA HIS A 22 -2.07 -3.38 6.44
C HIS A 22 -2.98 -2.39 7.15
N ARG A 23 -2.43 -1.59 8.08
CA ARG A 23 -3.21 -0.56 8.79
C ARG A 23 -3.80 0.47 7.82
N CYS A 24 -3.02 0.94 6.85
CA CYS A 24 -3.50 1.88 5.85
C CYS A 24 -4.64 1.28 5.01
N LEU A 25 -4.49 0.03 4.58
CA LEU A 25 -5.52 -0.67 3.81
C LEU A 25 -6.81 -0.83 4.61
N MET A 26 -6.72 -1.24 5.88
CA MET A 26 -7.91 -1.40 6.74
C MET A 26 -8.65 -0.09 6.92
N THR A 27 -7.93 1.01 7.18
CA THR A 27 -8.53 2.35 7.28
C THR A 27 -9.25 2.73 5.99
N TYR A 28 -8.65 2.50 4.82
CA TYR A 28 -9.31 2.86 3.56
C TYR A 28 -10.52 1.99 3.24
N LEU A 29 -10.48 0.68 3.55
CA LEU A 29 -11.61 -0.22 3.33
C LEU A 29 -12.80 0.09 4.24
N ASP A 30 -12.54 0.62 5.44
CA ASP A 30 -13.55 1.06 6.40
C ASP A 30 -14.18 2.39 5.97
N MET A 31 -13.37 3.37 5.58
CA MET A 31 -13.84 4.70 5.19
C MET A 31 -14.49 4.74 3.80
N PHE A 32 -14.00 3.91 2.88
CA PHE A 32 -14.44 3.89 1.49
C PHE A 32 -14.81 2.47 1.09
N SER A 33 -16.08 2.21 0.78
CA SER A 33 -16.57 0.86 0.51
C SER A 33 -16.54 0.46 -0.98
N ASN A 34 -16.56 1.44 -1.89
CA ASN A 34 -16.87 1.22 -3.32
C ASN A 34 -15.80 1.77 -4.28
N MET A 35 -14.54 1.89 -3.83
CA MET A 35 -13.45 2.33 -4.71
C MET A 35 -12.91 1.18 -5.57
N SER A 36 -12.23 1.52 -6.66
CA SER A 36 -11.57 0.51 -7.50
C SER A 36 -10.34 -0.08 -6.80
N PRO A 37 -9.91 -1.32 -7.13
CA PRO A 37 -8.68 -1.91 -6.56
C PRO A 37 -7.45 -1.01 -6.71
N ASN A 38 -7.25 -0.44 -7.90
CA ASN A 38 -6.13 0.46 -8.17
C ASN A 38 -6.13 1.69 -7.27
N TRP A 39 -7.32 2.22 -6.93
CA TRP A 39 -7.42 3.35 -6.02
C TRP A 39 -6.90 2.99 -4.63
N TYR A 40 -7.29 1.84 -4.06
CA TYR A 40 -6.79 1.40 -2.76
C TYR A 40 -5.28 1.17 -2.79
N ILE A 41 -4.80 0.44 -3.80
CA ILE A 41 -3.38 0.07 -3.92
C ILE A 41 -2.50 1.32 -4.00
N GLN A 42 -2.88 2.29 -4.85
CA GLN A 42 -2.16 3.56 -5.00
C GLN A 42 -2.17 4.37 -3.71
N ASN A 43 -3.33 4.53 -3.07
CA ASN A 43 -3.43 5.33 -1.84
C ASN A 43 -2.67 4.71 -0.67
N VAL A 44 -2.63 3.38 -0.55
CA VAL A 44 -1.80 2.69 0.44
C VAL A 44 -0.31 2.88 0.11
N TYR A 45 0.09 2.72 -1.15
CA TYR A 45 1.48 2.91 -1.59
C TYR A 45 1.99 4.33 -1.28
N ASP A 46 1.22 5.35 -1.63
CA ASP A 46 1.57 6.75 -1.36
C ASP A 46 1.62 7.03 0.14
N SER A 47 0.70 6.43 0.91
CA SER A 47 0.66 6.57 2.36
C SER A 47 1.80 5.88 3.09
N CYS A 48 2.30 4.75 2.59
CA CYS A 48 3.51 4.10 3.08
C CYS A 48 4.75 4.92 2.72
N SER A 49 4.84 5.36 1.46
CA SER A 49 5.95 6.16 0.94
C SER A 49 6.12 7.49 1.70
N ARG A 50 5.02 8.22 1.95
CA ARG A 50 5.05 9.46 2.77
C ARG A 50 5.53 9.23 4.20
N LYS A 51 5.29 8.04 4.75
CA LYS A 51 5.76 7.64 6.09
C LYS A 51 7.19 7.10 6.07
N GLY A 52 7.81 7.03 4.89
CA GLY A 52 9.18 6.57 4.70
C GLY A 52 9.34 5.05 4.73
N TYR A 53 8.28 4.30 4.41
CA TYR A 53 8.31 2.84 4.25
C TYR A 53 8.27 2.48 2.78
N GLU A 54 9.18 1.63 2.35
CA GLU A 54 9.22 1.07 1.00
C GLU A 54 8.43 -0.23 0.97
N VAL A 55 7.21 -0.19 0.42
CA VAL A 55 6.34 -1.36 0.23
C VAL A 55 5.93 -1.40 -1.23
N SER A 56 6.13 -2.52 -1.91
CA SER A 56 5.78 -2.64 -3.33
C SER A 56 4.27 -2.67 -3.55
N MET A 57 3.81 -2.11 -4.67
CA MET A 57 2.39 -2.17 -5.05
C MET A 57 1.90 -3.60 -5.19
N LEU A 58 2.75 -4.53 -5.66
CA LEU A 58 2.43 -5.95 -5.72
C LEU A 58 2.13 -6.55 -4.32
N THR A 59 2.90 -6.17 -3.30
CA THR A 59 2.65 -6.62 -1.91
C THR A 59 1.30 -6.10 -1.42
N ILE A 60 1.00 -4.83 -1.70
CA ILE A 60 -0.27 -4.21 -1.34
C ILE A 60 -1.44 -4.85 -2.10
N ALA A 61 -1.26 -5.19 -3.39
CA ALA A 61 -2.27 -5.85 -4.20
C ALA A 61 -2.59 -7.27 -3.69
N LYS A 62 -1.56 -8.03 -3.30
CA LYS A 62 -1.71 -9.33 -2.64
C LYS A 62 -2.44 -9.19 -1.31
N LEU A 63 -2.12 -8.16 -0.53
CA LEU A 63 -2.82 -7.88 0.72
C LEU A 63 -4.30 -7.52 0.47
N PHE A 64 -4.58 -6.71 -0.55
CA PHE A 64 -5.94 -6.31 -0.93
C PHE A 64 -6.83 -7.52 -1.23
N ILE A 65 -6.36 -8.49 -2.02
CA ILE A 65 -7.16 -9.69 -2.35
C ILE A 65 -7.44 -10.60 -1.14
N LEU A 66 -6.61 -10.55 -0.08
CA LEU A 66 -6.92 -11.27 1.17
C LEU A 66 -8.18 -10.72 1.85
N TYR A 67 -8.41 -9.41 1.77
CA TYR A 67 -9.57 -8.73 2.36
C TYR A 67 -10.75 -8.57 1.39
N ARG A 68 -10.49 -8.60 0.09
CA ARG A 68 -11.47 -8.50 -0.99
C ARG A 68 -11.28 -9.66 -1.99
N PRO A 69 -11.48 -10.92 -1.57
CA PRO A 69 -11.20 -12.10 -2.39
C PRO A 69 -12.06 -12.17 -3.66
N ASN A 70 -13.20 -11.48 -3.69
CA ASN A 70 -14.05 -11.36 -4.87
C ASN A 70 -13.36 -10.67 -6.05
N TRP A 71 -12.24 -9.97 -5.84
CA TRP A 71 -11.44 -9.31 -6.89
C TRP A 71 -10.28 -10.16 -7.42
N LYS A 72 -10.02 -11.33 -6.82
CA LYS A 72 -9.00 -12.28 -7.28
C LYS A 72 -9.22 -12.63 -8.77
N GLY A 73 -8.20 -12.44 -9.61
CA GLY A 73 -8.24 -12.67 -11.05
C GLY A 73 -9.10 -11.69 -11.86
N LYS A 74 -9.58 -10.58 -11.26
CA LYS A 74 -10.47 -9.61 -11.93
C LYS A 74 -9.85 -8.26 -12.20
N PHE A 75 -8.61 -8.03 -11.76
CA PHE A 75 -7.90 -6.79 -12.02
C PHE A 75 -6.42 -7.03 -12.29
N VAL A 76 -5.85 -6.11 -13.05
CA VAL A 76 -4.44 -6.11 -13.42
C VAL A 76 -3.76 -4.93 -12.73
N LEU A 77 -2.68 -5.22 -12.03
CA LEU A 77 -1.79 -4.20 -11.52
C LEU A 77 -0.85 -3.74 -12.64
N GLN A 78 -0.82 -2.42 -12.88
CA GLN A 78 0.12 -1.80 -13.81
C GLN A 78 1.23 -1.09 -13.03
N GLU A 79 2.47 -1.48 -13.25
CA GLU A 79 3.68 -0.85 -12.71
C GLU A 79 4.54 -0.40 -13.89
N GLY A 80 4.36 0.87 -14.32
CA GLY A 80 5.00 1.39 -15.53
C GLY A 80 4.52 0.65 -16.79
N SER A 81 5.44 -0.04 -17.48
CA SER A 81 5.14 -0.88 -18.65
C SER A 81 4.78 -2.33 -18.29
N LYS A 82 4.90 -2.72 -17.02
CA LYS A 82 4.61 -4.08 -16.57
C LYS A 82 3.15 -4.21 -16.15
N PHE A 83 2.50 -5.26 -16.62
CA PHE A 83 1.13 -5.62 -16.25
C PHE A 83 1.15 -6.98 -15.56
N THR A 84 0.53 -7.08 -14.39
CA THR A 84 0.46 -8.31 -13.59
C THR A 84 -0.99 -8.60 -13.20
N LEU A 85 -1.54 -9.74 -13.64
CA LEU A 85 -2.83 -10.22 -13.14
C LEU A 85 -2.67 -10.61 -11.68
N ILE A 86 -3.56 -10.10 -10.82
CA ILE A 86 -3.50 -10.40 -9.39
C ILE A 86 -4.41 -11.59 -9.08
N GLU A 87 -3.76 -12.73 -8.86
CA GLU A 87 -4.34 -14.01 -8.43
C GLU A 87 -4.03 -14.30 -6.97
#